data_AF-A0A4U2G866-F1
#
_entry.id   AF-A0A4U2G866-F1
#
_cell.length_a   1.000
_cell.length_b   1.000
_cell.length_c   1.000
_cell.angle_alpha   90.00
_cell.angle_beta   90.00
_cell.angle_gamma   90.00
#
_symmetry.space_group_name_H-M   'P 1'
#
loop_
_entity.id
_entity.type
_entity.pdbx_description
1 polymer ?
#
loop_
_entity_poly.entity_id
_entity_poly.type
_entity_poly.pdbx_seq_one_letter_code
_entity_poly.pdbx_strand_id
1 'polypeptide(L)' 'LRTLLVHGARTVIANLGDKQDKLSQWCRGVLERRGMNRAIVALAAKNARIIWSLLHNQTEYENYAA' A
#
# COMPACT_ATOMS: atom_id res chain seq x y z
N LEU A 1 14.40 5.50 -2.85
CA LEU A 1 13.35 4.65 -2.22
C LEU A 1 11.99 5.34 -2.11
N ARG A 2 11.87 6.54 -1.50
CA ARG A 2 10.57 7.24 -1.37
C ARG A 2 9.80 7.38 -2.69
N THR A 3 10.45 7.82 -3.75
CA THR A 3 9.83 7.97 -5.08
C THR A 3 9.34 6.64 -5.64
N LEU A 4 10.11 5.56 -5.49
CA LEU A 4 9.73 4.23 -5.97
C LEU A 4 8.50 3.70 -5.22
N LEU A 5 8.41 3.89 -3.90
CA LEU A 5 7.24 3.50 -3.12
C LEU A 5 5.98 4.26 -3.54
N VAL A 6 6.10 5.56 -3.83
CA VAL A 6 4.98 6.38 -4.32
C VAL A 6 4.57 5.96 -5.73
N HIS A 7 5.53 5.66 -6.61
CA HIS A 7 5.23 5.20 -7.97
C HIS A 7 4.54 3.83 -7.95
N GLY A 8 5.04 2.87 -7.18
CA GLY A 8 4.40 1.56 -7.01
C GLY A 8 3.02 1.67 -6.35
N ALA A 9 2.85 2.55 -5.36
CA ALA A 9 1.53 2.80 -4.79
C ALA A 9 0.56 3.38 -5.84
N ARG A 10 1.02 4.28 -6.71
CA ARG A 10 0.20 4.82 -7.81
C ARG A 10 -0.27 3.74 -8.76
N THR A 11 0.60 2.81 -9.16
CA THR A 11 0.20 1.72 -10.06
C THR A 11 -0.81 0.78 -9.40
N VAL A 12 -0.69 0.51 -8.09
CA VAL A 12 -1.66 -0.30 -7.34
C VAL A 12 -3.03 0.39 -7.26
N ILE A 13 -3.07 1.67 -6.87
CA ILE A 13 -4.34 2.41 -6.75
C ILE A 13 -5.00 2.59 -8.12
N ALA A 14 -4.24 2.86 -9.18
CA ALA A 14 -4.78 2.96 -10.54
C ALA A 14 -5.35 1.63 -11.05
N ASN A 15 -4.81 0.50 -10.59
CA ASN A 15 -5.21 -0.85 -11.00
C ASN A 15 -5.96 -1.62 -9.89
N LEU A 16 -6.73 -0.90 -9.06
CA LEU A 16 -7.60 -1.49 -8.03
C LEU A 16 -8.66 -2.41 -8.66
N GLY A 17 -9.23 -2.02 -9.81
CA GLY A 17 -10.30 -2.77 -10.49
C GLY A 17 -11.40 -3.19 -9.52
N ASP A 18 -11.85 -4.45 -9.64
CA ASP A 18 -12.84 -5.08 -8.75
C ASP A 18 -12.21 -6.06 -7.73
N LYS A 19 -10.92 -5.90 -7.42
CA LYS A 19 -10.23 -6.75 -6.43
C LYS A 19 -10.86 -6.62 -5.05
N GLN A 20 -11.26 -7.74 -4.44
CA GLN A 20 -11.97 -7.74 -3.15
C GLN A 20 -11.08 -8.10 -1.95
N ASP A 21 -9.76 -8.16 -2.12
CA ASP A 21 -8.85 -8.39 -1.00
C ASP A 21 -8.89 -7.24 0.02
N LYS A 22 -8.51 -7.54 1.28
CA LYS A 22 -8.58 -6.58 2.39
C LYS A 22 -7.79 -5.29 2.12
N LEU A 23 -6.66 -5.39 1.39
CA LEU A 23 -5.85 -4.21 1.05
C LEU A 23 -6.57 -3.36 0.01
N SER A 24 -7.12 -3.97 -1.04
CA SER A 24 -7.90 -3.28 -2.07
C SER A 24 -9.12 -2.57 -1.49
N GLN A 25 -9.87 -3.22 -0.60
CA GLN A 25 -11.00 -2.60 0.10
C GLN A 25 -10.57 -1.39 0.95
N TRP A 26 -9.48 -1.54 1.72
CA TRP A 26 -8.94 -0.43 2.51
C TRP A 26 -8.49 0.73 1.62
N CYS A 27 -7.81 0.44 0.51
CA CYS A 27 -7.37 1.43 -0.47
C CYS A 27 -8.55 2.19 -1.08
N ARG A 28 -9.65 1.49 -1.45
CA ARG A 28 -10.89 2.14 -1.92
C ARG A 28 -11.47 3.08 -0.87
N GLY A 29 -11.58 2.62 0.39
CA GLY A 29 -12.10 3.48 1.46
C GLY A 29 -11.24 4.72 1.72
N VAL A 30 -9.91 4.64 1.56
CA VAL A 30 -9.05 5.83 1.63
C VAL A 30 -9.22 6.74 0.41
N LEU A 31 -9.30 6.14 -0.79
CA LEU A 31 -9.50 6.84 -2.05
C LEU A 31 -10.81 7.63 -2.05
N GLU A 32 -11.92 7.02 -1.65
CA GLU A 32 -13.25 7.65 -1.55
C GLU A 32 -13.26 8.82 -0.57
N ARG A 33 -12.64 8.66 0.61
CA ARG A 33 -12.66 9.69 1.66
C ARG A 33 -11.68 10.85 1.41
N ARG A 34 -10.56 10.60 0.74
CA ARG A 34 -9.41 11.54 0.72
C ARG A 34 -8.87 11.85 -0.68
N GLY A 35 -9.29 11.13 -1.72
CA GLY A 35 -8.85 11.32 -3.09
C GLY A 35 -7.52 10.66 -3.44
N MET A 36 -7.21 10.65 -4.74
CA MET A 36 -6.14 9.87 -5.37
C MET A 36 -4.75 10.10 -4.74
N ASN A 37 -4.27 11.34 -4.73
CA ASN A 37 -2.90 11.63 -4.27
C ASN A 37 -2.69 11.25 -2.80
N ARG A 38 -3.71 11.43 -1.95
CA ARG A 38 -3.65 11.04 -0.53
C ARG A 38 -3.67 9.53 -0.36
N ALA A 39 -4.48 8.81 -1.15
CA ALA A 39 -4.49 7.35 -1.13
C ALA A 39 -3.14 6.75 -1.56
N ILE A 40 -2.52 7.29 -2.61
CA ILE A 40 -1.19 6.88 -3.08
C ILE A 40 -0.14 7.04 -1.97
N VAL A 41 -0.07 8.22 -1.34
CA VAL A 41 0.91 8.48 -0.28
C VAL A 41 0.61 7.62 0.96
N ALA A 42 -0.66 7.40 1.29
CA ALA A 42 -1.06 6.55 2.40
C ALA A 42 -0.62 5.09 2.20
N LEU A 43 -0.79 4.54 0.99
CA LEU A 43 -0.32 3.20 0.65
C LEU A 43 1.22 3.11 0.67
N ALA A 44 1.92 4.10 0.10
CA ALA A 44 3.37 4.16 0.16
C ALA A 44 3.89 4.21 1.61
N ALA A 45 3.25 4.99 2.49
CA ALA A 45 3.59 5.08 3.91
C ALA A 45 3.27 3.78 4.68
N LYS A 46 2.22 3.05 4.29
CA LYS A 46 1.92 1.72 4.83
C LYS A 46 3.03 0.73 4.48
N ASN A 47 3.43 0.70 3.21
CA ASN A 47 4.52 -0.17 2.72
C ASN A 47 5.86 0.17 3.39
N ALA A 48 6.18 1.47 3.54
CA ALA A 48 7.39 1.90 4.24
C ALA A 48 7.44 1.39 5.70
N ARG A 49 6.30 1.41 6.42
CA ARG A 49 6.21 0.88 7.78
C ARG A 49 6.41 -0.64 7.86
N ILE A 50 5.87 -1.38 6.89
CA ILE A 50 6.10 -2.82 6.78
C ILE A 50 7.58 -3.10 6.54
N ILE A 51 8.17 -2.46 5.52
CA ILE A 51 9.61 -2.62 5.20
C ILE A 51 10.48 -2.27 6.40
N TRP A 52 10.18 -1.17 7.10
CA TRP A 52 10.91 -0.79 8.30
C TRP A 52 10.83 -1.87 9.39
N SER A 53 9.63 -2.42 9.66
CA SER A 53 9.46 -3.48 10.64
C SER A 53 10.25 -4.75 10.29
N LEU A 54 10.26 -5.13 9.00
CA LEU A 54 11.02 -6.29 8.52
C LEU A 54 12.52 -6.10 8.71
N LEU A 55 13.04 -4.93 8.31
CA LEU A 55 14.46 -4.61 8.45
C LEU A 55 14.88 -4.49 9.91
N HIS A 56 14.04 -3.88 10.76
CA HIS A 56 14.32 -3.70 12.18
C HIS A 56 14.36 -5.04 12.92
N ASN A 57 13.42 -5.93 12.61
CA ASN A 57 13.30 -7.23 13.28
C ASN A 57 14.11 -8.34 12.60
N GLN A 58 14.77 -8.04 11.47
CA GLN A 58 15.47 -9.02 10.63
C GLN A 58 14.58 -10.20 10.21
N THR A 59 13.29 -9.93 10.00
CA THR A 59 12.30 -10.94 9.57
C THR A 59 12.03 -10.83 8.08
N GLU A 60 11.68 -11.95 7.46
CA GLU A 60 11.29 -11.98 6.05
C GLU A 60 9.84 -11.52 5.85
N TYR A 61 9.52 -11.09 4.63
CA TYR A 61 8.14 -10.73 4.29
C TYR A 61 7.28 -11.98 4.24
N GLU A 62 6.35 -12.10 5.17
CA GLU A 62 5.32 -13.14 5.14
C GLU A 62 4.06 -12.61 4.45
N ASN A 63 3.60 -13.35 3.45
CA ASN A 63 2.41 -12.97 2.72
C ASN A 63 1.16 -13.44 3.49
N TYR A 64 0.60 -12.56 4.32
CA TYR A 64 -0.65 -12.82 5.09
C TYR A 64 -1.92 -12.96 4.21
N ALA A 65 -1.76 -13.12 2.90
CA ALA A 65 -2.84 -13.23 1.92
C ALA A 65 -3.11 -14.68 1.46
N ALA A 66 -2.52 -15.68 2.13
CA ALA A 66 -2.91 -17.09 2.02
C ALA A 66 -4.05 -17.43 3.00
#